data_AF-A0A966EV57-F1
#
_entry.id   AF-A0A966EV57-F1
#
_cell.length_a   1.000
_cell.length_b   1.000
_cell.length_c   1.000
_cell.angle_alpha   90.00
_cell.angle_beta   90.00
_cell.angle_gamma   90.00
#
_symmetry.space_group_name_H-M   'P 1'
#
loop_
_entity.id
_entity.type
_entity.pdbx_description
1 polymer ?
#
loop_
_entity_poly.entity_id
_entity_poly.type
_entity_poly.pdbx_seq_one_letter_code
_entity_poly.pdbx_strand_id
1 'polypeptide(L)'
;MEQYLPVLTLGVLAILFVLLSIVASRLLAPERRTLPKFAPYECGVTDQTAIPERFPVKFYLVAMLFIMFDIEIIFLYPWAVANNELGLFGLVAMAIFVGIFFLSFAYELAMGGLNWGPGKRVSNPLVSPERTTTSTIKKVGLEGRTPSGALSSETEAA
;
A
#
# COMPACT_ATOMS: atom_id res chain seq x y z
N MET A 1 -25.71 -19.69 25.08
CA MET A 1 -24.33 -19.52 25.61
C MET A 1 -23.41 -20.64 25.13
N GLU A 2 -23.83 -21.91 25.23
CA GLU A 2 -23.08 -23.08 24.68
C GLU A 2 -22.66 -22.93 23.20
N GLN A 3 -23.47 -22.28 22.37
CA GLN A 3 -23.17 -22.05 20.94
C GLN A 3 -21.93 -21.16 20.69
N TYR A 4 -21.52 -20.32 21.66
CA TYR A 4 -20.36 -19.44 21.51
C TYR A 4 -19.04 -20.11 21.91
N LEU A 5 -19.11 -21.22 22.65
CA LEU A 5 -17.93 -21.97 23.10
C LEU A 5 -17.09 -22.45 21.90
N PRO A 6 -17.67 -23.06 20.83
CA PRO A 6 -16.92 -23.41 19.63
C PRO A 6 -16.21 -22.21 18.98
N VAL A 7 -16.87 -21.06 18.88
CA VAL A 7 -16.30 -19.85 18.26
C VAL A 7 -15.08 -19.36 19.05
N LEU A 8 -15.20 -19.31 20.38
CA LEU A 8 -14.10 -18.89 21.25
C LEU A 8 -12.94 -19.89 21.18
N THR A 9 -13.23 -21.20 21.26
CA THR A 9 -12.18 -22.23 21.18
C THR A 9 -11.43 -22.18 19.85
N LEU A 10 -12.13 -21.95 18.74
CA LEU A 10 -11.51 -21.83 17.42
C LEU A 10 -10.66 -20.56 17.32
N GLY A 11 -11.12 -19.45 17.89
CA GLY A 11 -10.33 -18.22 18.00
C GLY A 11 -9.04 -18.41 18.80
N VAL A 12 -9.12 -19.10 19.95
CA VAL A 12 -7.94 -19.43 20.77
C VAL A 12 -7.00 -20.37 20.03
N LEU A 13 -7.53 -21.41 19.37
CA LEU A 13 -6.73 -22.34 18.58
C LEU A 13 -6.01 -21.63 17.43
N ALA A 14 -6.67 -20.70 16.75
CA ALA A 14 -6.08 -19.91 15.66
C ALA A 14 -4.92 -19.04 16.17
N ILE A 15 -5.10 -18.34 17.29
CA ILE A 15 -4.04 -17.53 17.91
C ILE A 15 -2.86 -18.42 18.34
N LEU A 16 -3.15 -19.56 18.99
CA LEU A 16 -2.14 -20.52 19.42
C LEU A 16 -1.36 -21.08 18.23
N PHE A 17 -2.04 -21.40 17.13
CA PHE A 17 -1.40 -21.85 15.89
C PHE A 17 -0.47 -20.79 15.29
N VAL A 18 -0.90 -19.52 15.23
CA VAL A 18 -0.05 -18.41 14.76
C VAL A 18 1.19 -18.27 15.64
N LEU A 19 1.03 -18.27 16.96
CA LEU A 19 2.14 -18.14 17.90
C LEU A 19 3.12 -19.32 17.79
N LEU A 20 2.62 -20.56 17.76
CA LEU A 20 3.44 -21.75 17.58
C LEU A 20 4.19 -21.72 16.25
N SER A 21 3.53 -21.30 15.18
CA SER A 21 4.15 -21.17 13.86
C SER A 21 5.28 -20.13 13.84
N ILE A 22 5.09 -18.98 14.49
CA ILE A 22 6.15 -17.96 14.63
C ILE A 22 7.33 -18.51 15.46
N VAL A 23 7.06 -19.21 16.57
CA VAL A 23 8.10 -19.79 17.43
C VAL A 23 8.86 -20.90 16.68
N ALA A 24 8.15 -21.81 16.03
CA ALA A 24 8.76 -22.86 15.21
C ALA A 24 9.61 -22.26 14.08
N SER A 25 9.09 -21.27 13.37
CA SER A 25 9.83 -20.57 12.31
C SER A 25 11.14 -19.97 12.84
N ARG A 26 11.12 -19.33 14.02
CA ARG A 26 12.36 -18.80 14.63
C ARG A 26 13.34 -19.87 15.12
N LEU A 27 12.85 -21.02 15.58
CA LEU A 27 13.71 -22.11 16.06
C LEU A 27 14.33 -22.93 14.92
N LEU A 28 13.58 -23.14 13.83
CA LEU A 28 14.01 -23.94 12.69
C LEU A 28 14.78 -23.10 11.64
N ALA A 29 14.57 -21.78 11.58
CA ALA A 29 15.23 -20.94 10.60
C ALA A 29 16.72 -20.72 10.93
N PRO A 30 17.63 -20.86 9.93
CA PRO A 30 19.04 -20.54 10.12
C PRO A 30 19.23 -19.03 10.33
N GLU A 31 19.65 -18.67 11.54
CA GLU A 31 19.86 -17.29 11.91
C GLU A 31 21.19 -16.76 11.34
N ARG A 32 21.12 -15.88 10.35
CA ARG A 32 22.29 -15.18 9.78
C ARG A 32 22.08 -13.67 9.88
N ARG A 33 22.48 -13.09 11.02
CA ARG A 33 22.40 -11.65 11.31
C ARG A 33 23.56 -10.91 10.63
N THR A 34 23.28 -10.19 9.56
CA THR A 34 24.25 -9.30 8.88
C THR A 34 23.66 -7.90 8.77
N LEU A 35 24.46 -6.86 8.97
CA LEU A 35 23.98 -5.46 8.92
C LEU A 35 23.15 -5.14 7.66
N PRO A 36 23.52 -5.60 6.44
CA PRO A 36 22.72 -5.36 5.24
C PRO A 36 21.33 -6.01 5.24
N LYS A 37 21.09 -7.07 6.03
CA LYS A 37 19.79 -7.74 6.10
C LYS A 37 18.77 -7.02 6.98
N PHE A 38 19.26 -6.15 7.87
CA PHE A 38 18.41 -5.33 8.74
C PHE A 38 18.17 -3.93 8.18
N ALA A 39 18.88 -3.56 7.10
CA ALA A 39 18.67 -2.29 6.42
C ALA A 39 17.34 -2.29 5.66
N PRO A 40 16.61 -1.15 5.60
CA PRO A 40 15.45 -0.99 4.73
C PRO A 40 15.78 -1.33 3.27
N TYR A 41 14.80 -1.89 2.55
CA TYR A 41 14.97 -2.22 1.14
C TYR A 41 14.88 -0.96 0.28
N GLU A 42 15.99 -0.64 -0.38
CA GLU A 42 16.26 0.65 -1.01
C GLU A 42 16.89 0.50 -2.40
N CYS A 43 16.66 -0.62 -3.07
CA CYS A 43 17.31 -1.03 -4.33
C CYS A 43 18.86 -1.06 -4.32
N GLY A 44 19.48 -1.11 -3.13
CA GLY A 44 20.93 -1.24 -2.95
C GLY A 44 21.67 0.08 -2.76
N VAL A 45 20.96 1.21 -2.71
CA VAL A 45 21.50 2.51 -2.34
C VAL A 45 21.27 2.70 -0.84
N THR A 46 22.26 3.22 -0.11
CA THR A 46 22.03 3.61 1.29
C THR A 46 21.24 4.90 1.30
N ASP A 47 20.05 4.82 1.86
CA ASP A 47 19.10 5.91 2.02
C ASP A 47 19.77 7.13 2.66
N GLN A 48 19.96 8.20 1.89
CA GLN A 48 20.41 9.51 2.38
C GLN A 48 19.25 10.53 2.37
N THR A 49 18.06 10.08 2.00
CA THR A 49 16.88 10.91 1.81
C THR A 49 15.99 10.90 3.04
N ALA A 50 15.56 12.08 3.47
CA ALA A 50 14.61 12.20 4.58
C ALA A 50 13.29 11.51 4.21
N ILE A 51 12.76 10.71 5.15
CA ILE A 51 11.43 10.08 5.03
C ILE A 51 10.40 11.16 4.72
N PRO A 52 9.49 10.94 3.74
CA PRO A 52 8.43 11.91 3.47
C PRO A 52 7.62 12.17 4.74
N GLU A 53 7.66 13.42 5.22
CA GLU A 53 7.01 13.82 6.49
C GLU A 53 5.48 13.87 6.36
N ARG A 54 4.95 13.98 5.13
CA ARG A 54 3.52 14.19 4.86
C ARG A 54 2.96 13.09 3.98
N PHE A 55 2.10 12.27 4.58
CA PHE A 55 1.28 11.30 3.86
C PHE A 55 0.05 11.99 3.23
N PRO A 56 -0.41 11.54 2.05
CA PRO A 56 -1.55 12.17 1.38
C PRO A 56 -2.85 11.94 2.17
N VAL A 57 -3.64 13.01 2.33
CA VAL A 57 -4.94 13.01 3.06
C VAL A 57 -5.99 12.10 2.40
N LYS A 58 -5.75 11.65 1.16
CA LYS A 58 -6.68 10.78 0.41
C LYS A 58 -7.02 9.48 1.16
N PHE A 59 -6.09 8.94 1.95
CA PHE A 59 -6.37 7.76 2.79
C PHE A 59 -7.39 8.04 3.89
N TYR A 60 -7.37 9.26 4.46
CA TYR A 60 -8.35 9.69 5.46
C TYR A 60 -9.76 9.78 4.87
N LEU A 61 -9.90 10.32 3.65
CA LEU A 61 -11.21 10.41 2.98
C LEU A 61 -11.83 9.03 2.76
N VAL A 62 -11.03 8.05 2.32
CA VAL A 62 -11.49 6.67 2.14
C VAL A 62 -11.85 6.03 3.48
N ALA A 63 -11.06 6.23 4.53
CA ALA A 63 -11.34 5.68 5.86
C ALA A 63 -12.62 6.28 6.48
N MET A 64 -12.81 7.59 6.37
CA MET A 64 -14.03 8.26 6.84
C MET A 64 -15.27 7.75 6.11
N LEU A 65 -15.17 7.58 4.79
CA LEU A 65 -16.25 7.03 3.96
C LEU A 65 -16.57 5.57 4.36
N PHE A 66 -15.55 4.75 4.61
CA PHE A 66 -15.74 3.37 5.07
C PHE A 66 -16.49 3.31 6.42
N ILE A 67 -16.12 4.16 7.39
CA ILE A 67 -16.81 4.23 8.69
C ILE A 67 -18.28 4.63 8.51
N MET A 68 -18.57 5.60 7.64
CA MET A 68 -19.94 6.02 7.37
C MET A 68 -20.80 4.88 6.78
N PHE A 69 -20.24 4.13 5.83
CA PHE A 69 -20.92 2.96 5.25
C PHE A 69 -21.07 1.79 6.23
N ASP A 70 -20.08 1.54 7.09
CA ASP A 70 -20.17 0.50 8.11
C ASP A 70 -21.30 0.80 9.12
N ILE A 71 -21.45 2.09 9.47
CA ILE A 71 -22.58 2.56 10.27
C ILE A 71 -23.90 2.39 9.50
N GLU A 72 -23.96 2.62 8.19
CA GLU A 72 -25.19 2.34 7.41
C GLU A 72 -25.59 0.85 7.50
N ILE A 73 -24.61 -0.06 7.39
CA ILE A 73 -24.83 -1.51 7.49
C ILE A 73 -25.33 -1.91 8.88
N ILE A 74 -24.86 -1.26 9.95
CA ILE A 74 -25.33 -1.54 11.31
C ILE A 74 -26.83 -1.25 11.47
N PHE A 75 -27.37 -0.28 10.72
CA PHE A 75 -28.80 0.04 10.72
C PHE A 75 -29.60 -0.86 9.78
N LEU A 76 -28.99 -1.32 8.69
CA LEU A 76 -29.60 -2.26 7.77
C LEU A 76 -29.80 -3.65 8.40
N TYR A 77 -28.89 -4.10 9.26
CA TYR A 77 -28.96 -5.44 9.87
C TYR A 77 -30.25 -5.70 10.67
N PRO A 78 -30.62 -4.86 11.67
CA PRO A 78 -31.85 -5.06 12.43
C PRO A 78 -33.10 -5.04 11.55
N TRP A 79 -33.14 -4.14 10.56
CA TRP A 79 -34.24 -4.10 9.59
C TRP A 79 -34.30 -5.39 8.75
N ALA A 80 -33.17 -5.87 8.24
CA ALA A 80 -33.13 -7.09 7.43
C ALA A 80 -33.60 -8.32 8.22
N VAL A 81 -33.26 -8.40 9.51
CA VAL A 81 -33.70 -9.48 10.41
C VAL A 81 -35.19 -9.35 10.75
N ALA A 82 -35.69 -8.13 10.99
CA ALA A 82 -37.07 -7.89 11.40
C ALA A 82 -38.04 -7.59 10.23
N ASN A 83 -37.59 -7.65 8.96
CA ASN A 83 -38.35 -7.20 7.79
C ASN A 83 -39.76 -7.83 7.69
N ASN A 84 -39.92 -9.06 8.17
CA ASN A 84 -41.21 -9.77 8.16
C ASN A 84 -42.30 -9.06 8.97
N GLU A 85 -41.94 -8.31 10.01
CA GLU A 85 -42.89 -7.59 10.87
C GLU A 85 -43.21 -6.19 10.35
N LEU A 86 -42.25 -5.54 9.68
CA LEU A 86 -42.40 -4.16 9.19
C LEU A 86 -43.08 -4.07 7.81
N GLY A 87 -43.03 -5.14 7.03
CA GLY A 87 -43.67 -5.21 5.71
C GLY A 87 -43.30 -4.05 4.78
N LEU A 88 -44.29 -3.53 4.04
CA LEU A 88 -44.08 -2.50 3.01
C LEU A 88 -43.64 -1.15 3.60
N PHE A 89 -44.08 -0.82 4.82
CA PHE A 89 -43.67 0.40 5.51
C PHE A 89 -42.17 0.40 5.82
N GLY A 90 -41.66 -0.71 6.39
CA GLY A 90 -40.23 -0.86 6.66
C GLY A 90 -39.39 -0.78 5.39
N LEU A 91 -39.88 -1.38 4.30
CA LEU A 91 -39.21 -1.33 3.00
C LEU A 91 -39.10 0.09 2.45
N VAL A 92 -40.17 0.89 2.50
CA VAL A 92 -40.14 2.29 2.04
C VAL A 92 -39.26 3.15 2.94
N ALA A 93 -39.38 3.00 4.26
CA ALA A 93 -38.54 3.73 5.21
C ALA A 93 -37.04 3.43 5.00
N MET A 94 -36.70 2.15 4.81
CA MET A 94 -35.31 1.76 4.58
C MET A 94 -34.80 2.18 3.19
N ALA A 95 -35.65 2.12 2.16
CA ALA A 95 -35.29 2.62 0.83
C ALA A 95 -35.00 4.12 0.84
N ILE A 96 -35.74 4.91 1.63
CA ILE A 96 -35.46 6.34 1.82
C ILE A 96 -34.15 6.53 2.58
N PHE A 97 -33.91 5.77 3.65
CA PHE A 97 -32.68 5.84 4.42
C PHE A 97 -31.44 5.56 3.56
N VAL A 98 -31.41 4.40 2.88
CA VAL A 98 -30.33 4.03 1.96
C VAL A 98 -30.23 5.03 0.83
N GLY A 99 -31.35 5.51 0.28
CA GLY A 99 -31.37 6.50 -0.80
C GLY A 99 -30.67 7.81 -0.43
N ILE A 100 -30.84 8.30 0.80
CA ILE A 100 -30.18 9.53 1.28
C ILE A 100 -28.66 9.31 1.39
N PHE A 101 -28.22 8.22 2.04
CA PHE A 101 -26.79 7.91 2.20
C PHE A 101 -26.12 7.63 0.85
N PHE A 102 -26.79 6.88 -0.02
CA PHE A 102 -26.32 6.59 -1.37
C PHE A 102 -26.17 7.88 -2.19
N LEU A 103 -27.09 8.84 -2.04
CA LEU A 103 -26.98 10.13 -2.71
C LEU A 103 -25.79 10.95 -2.19
N SER A 104 -25.54 10.97 -0.88
CA SER A 104 -24.35 11.59 -0.29
C SER A 104 -23.05 10.96 -0.81
N PHE A 105 -23.02 9.63 -0.95
CA PHE A 105 -21.88 8.92 -1.54
C PHE A 105 -21.70 9.24 -3.03
N ALA A 106 -22.78 9.21 -3.81
CA ALA A 106 -22.75 9.55 -5.23
C ALA A 106 -22.26 10.99 -5.44
N TYR A 107 -22.64 11.91 -4.56
CA TYR A 107 -22.14 13.28 -4.55
C TYR A 107 -20.62 13.33 -4.32
N GLU A 108 -20.11 12.62 -3.31
CA GLU A 108 -18.66 12.56 -3.03
C GLU A 108 -17.86 11.97 -4.20
N LEU A 109 -18.41 10.95 -4.87
CA LEU A 109 -17.84 10.38 -6.09
C LEU A 109 -17.81 11.40 -7.23
N ALA A 110 -18.91 12.11 -7.45
CA ALA A 110 -19.01 13.13 -8.50
C ALA A 110 -18.04 14.31 -8.24
N MET A 111 -17.84 14.68 -6.97
CA MET A 111 -16.87 15.69 -6.55
C MET A 111 -15.42 15.22 -6.65
N GLY A 112 -15.19 13.94 -6.93
CA GLY A 112 -13.86 13.40 -7.11
C GLY A 112 -13.09 13.15 -5.82
N GLY A 113 -13.80 12.89 -4.70
CA GLY A 113 -13.19 12.51 -3.42
C GLY A 113 -12.30 11.27 -3.52
N LEU A 114 -12.55 10.42 -4.53
CA LEU A 114 -11.76 9.23 -4.86
C LEU A 114 -10.84 9.42 -6.08
N ASN A 115 -10.40 10.63 -6.39
CA ASN A 115 -9.42 10.82 -7.46
C ASN A 115 -7.99 10.44 -7.03
N TRP A 116 -7.59 9.22 -7.41
CA TRP A 116 -6.23 8.69 -7.22
C TRP A 116 -5.27 9.02 -8.37
N GLY A 117 -5.75 9.67 -9.43
CA GLY A 117 -4.96 10.04 -10.60
C GLY A 117 -3.74 10.93 -10.26
N PRO A 118 -2.72 10.96 -11.14
CA PRO A 118 -1.52 11.75 -10.95
C PRO A 118 -1.89 13.18 -10.58
N GLY A 119 -1.37 13.68 -9.45
CA GLY A 119 -1.53 15.09 -9.09
C GLY A 119 -1.12 15.94 -10.29
N LYS A 120 -1.92 16.97 -10.62
CA LYS A 120 -1.66 17.87 -11.74
C LYS A 120 -0.19 18.27 -11.69
N ARG A 121 0.63 17.76 -12.62
CA ARG A 121 2.04 18.12 -12.68
C ARG A 121 2.08 19.61 -12.93
N VAL A 122 2.46 20.39 -11.92
CA VAL A 122 2.79 21.79 -12.12
C VAL A 122 3.97 21.77 -13.08
N SER A 123 3.74 22.14 -14.33
CA SER A 123 4.78 22.23 -15.35
C SER A 123 5.81 23.23 -14.84
N ASN A 124 6.98 22.74 -14.43
CA ASN A 124 7.99 23.58 -13.85
C ASN A 124 8.51 24.51 -14.98
N PRO A 125 8.31 25.84 -14.89
CA PRO A 125 8.69 26.76 -15.97
C PRO A 125 10.21 26.85 -16.18
N LEU A 126 11.00 26.19 -15.32
CA LEU A 126 12.46 26.10 -15.38
C LEU A 126 12.98 25.09 -16.41
N VAL A 127 12.11 24.36 -17.12
CA VAL A 127 12.54 23.58 -18.29
C VAL A 127 12.66 24.55 -19.47
N SER A 128 13.87 25.05 -19.70
CA SER A 128 14.17 25.87 -20.88
C SER A 128 13.76 25.12 -22.16
N PRO A 129 13.02 25.75 -23.09
CA PRO A 129 12.61 25.15 -24.35
C PRO A 129 13.79 24.76 -25.26
N GLU A 130 15.01 25.22 -24.93
CA GLU A 130 16.24 24.87 -25.64
C GLU A 130 16.88 23.56 -25.16
N ARG A 131 16.29 22.88 -24.17
CA ARG A 131 16.82 21.63 -23.61
C ARG A 131 16.69 20.48 -24.62
N THR A 132 17.68 20.34 -25.48
CA THR A 132 17.84 19.20 -26.39
C THR A 132 18.60 18.05 -25.70
N THR A 133 18.26 16.80 -26.04
CA THR A 133 18.90 15.56 -25.55
C THR A 133 20.42 15.52 -25.72
N THR A 134 20.97 16.35 -26.61
CA THR A 134 22.40 16.47 -26.91
C THR A 134 23.22 17.06 -25.77
N SER A 135 22.69 17.94 -24.91
CA SER A 135 23.49 18.57 -23.83
C SER A 135 23.61 17.71 -22.56
N THR A 136 22.90 16.58 -22.49
CA THR A 136 22.92 15.69 -21.32
C THR A 136 24.05 14.66 -21.36
N ILE A 137 24.64 14.41 -22.53
CA ILE A 137 25.74 13.44 -22.64
C ILE A 137 27.04 14.15 -22.29
N LYS A 138 27.43 14.08 -21.01
CA LYS A 138 28.84 14.23 -20.65
C LYS A 138 29.57 13.06 -21.31
N LYS A 139 30.30 13.30 -22.40
CA LYS A 139 31.23 12.31 -22.98
C LYS A 139 32.24 11.96 -21.90
N VAL A 140 32.00 10.86 -21.20
CA VAL A 140 32.99 10.25 -20.30
C VAL A 140 34.14 9.77 -21.19
N GLY A 141 35.32 10.36 -20.96
CA GLY A 141 36.55 9.97 -21.63
C GLY A 141 36.88 8.51 -21.34
N LEU A 142 37.57 7.84 -22.26
CA LEU A 142 38.03 6.47 -22.13
C LEU A 142 39.27 6.32 -21.22
N GLU A 143 39.54 7.31 -20.37
CA GLU A 143 40.68 7.29 -19.45
C GLU A 143 40.47 6.22 -18.39
N GLY A 144 41.36 5.23 -18.38
CA GLY A 144 41.35 4.09 -17.46
C GLY A 144 41.10 2.72 -18.09
N ARG A 145 40.88 2.62 -19.41
CA ARG A 145 40.81 1.31 -20.08
C ARG A 145 42.22 0.80 -20.38
N THR A 146 42.75 -0.07 -19.52
CA THR A 146 43.94 -0.85 -19.85
C THR A 146 43.63 -1.73 -21.07
N PRO A 147 44.40 -1.65 -22.16
CA PRO A 147 44.13 -2.48 -23.33
C PRO A 147 44.31 -3.96 -22.96
N SER A 148 43.28 -4.75 -23.22
CA SER A 148 43.20 -6.19 -22.94
C SER A 148 44.11 -7.05 -23.83
N GLY A 149 45.33 -6.59 -24.10
CA GLY A 149 46.32 -7.28 -24.94
C GLY A 149 47.75 -7.24 -24.44
N ALA A 150 48.03 -6.64 -23.28
CA ALA A 150 49.40 -6.46 -22.76
C ALA A 150 49.84 -7.52 -21.72
N LEU A 151 49.13 -8.66 -21.61
CA LEU A 151 49.42 -9.70 -20.60
C LEU A 151 49.92 -11.03 -21.19
N SER A 152 50.29 -11.07 -22.47
CA SER A 152 50.76 -12.31 -23.12
C SER A 152 52.19 -12.26 -23.66
N SER A 153 53.03 -11.28 -23.26
CA SER A 153 54.41 -11.16 -23.77
C SER A 153 55.50 -11.09 -22.70
N GLU A 154 55.18 -11.25 -21.41
CA GLU A 154 56.17 -11.24 -20.32
C GLU A 154 56.45 -12.64 -19.73
N THR A 155 56.04 -13.72 -20.39
CA THR A 155 56.28 -15.10 -19.93
C THR A 155 57.10 -15.92 -20.94
N GLU A 156 58.11 -15.31 -21.58
CA GLU A 156 59.05 -16.04 -22.45
C GLU A 156 60.48 -15.45 -22.45
N ALA A 157 60.94 -14.94 -21.31
CA ALA A 157 62.35 -14.57 -21.12
C ALA A 157 62.76 -14.69 -19.64
N ALA A 158 62.85 -15.94 -19.16
CA ALA A 158 63.60 -16.31 -17.96
C ALA A 158 64.21 -17.70 -18.20
#